data_AF-A0A936G5H9-F1
#
_entry.id   AF-A0A936G5H9-F1
#
_cell.length_a   1.000
_cell.length_b   1.000
_cell.length_c   1.000
_cell.angle_alpha   90.00
_cell.angle_beta   90.00
_cell.angle_gamma   90.00
#
_symmetry.space_group_name_H-M   'P 1'
#
loop_
_entity.id
_entity.type
_entity.pdbx_description
1 polymer ?
#
loop_
_entity_poly.entity_id
_entity_poly.type
_entity_poly.pdbx_seq_one_letter_code
_entity_poly.pdbx_strand_id
1 'polypeptide(L)'
;MNPWWGLTQMYVDTTQVDPFAQNWWWAKILLDGEFANCPNKKGVIGHEMGHVFGLAHVSTSTSLMYTGIGSTNVTRATKDDNDGINFLY
;
A
#
# COMPACT_ATOMS: atom_id res chain seq x y z
N MET A 1 4.40 20.02 -2.45
CA MET A 1 3.37 18.95 -2.44
C MET A 1 3.99 17.75 -1.77
N ASN A 2 3.25 17.04 -0.91
CA ASN A 2 3.76 15.83 -0.30
C ASN A 2 3.74 14.70 -1.33
N PRO A 3 4.86 14.00 -1.61
CA PRO A 3 4.88 12.96 -2.64
C PRO A 3 4.06 11.71 -2.28
N TRP A 4 3.69 11.50 -1.01
CA TRP A 4 2.93 10.33 -0.56
C TRP A 4 2.14 10.61 0.74
N TRP A 5 1.04 9.88 0.95
CA TRP A 5 0.25 9.93 2.20
C TRP A 5 0.65 8.83 3.19
N GLY A 6 1.24 7.75 2.68
CA GLY A 6 1.75 6.60 3.41
C GLY A 6 2.93 5.98 2.66
N LEU A 7 3.75 5.22 3.37
CA LEU A 7 4.85 4.44 2.80
C LEU A 7 4.99 3.12 3.58
N THR A 8 5.05 2.02 2.86
CA THR A 8 5.32 0.70 3.43
C THR A 8 6.78 0.29 3.22
N GLN A 9 7.45 -0.11 4.30
CA GLN A 9 8.82 -0.63 4.29
C GLN A 9 8.84 -2.06 4.80
N MET A 10 9.58 -2.94 4.14
CA MET A 10 9.65 -4.38 4.43
C MET A 10 10.95 -4.72 5.15
N TYR A 11 10.90 -5.64 6.11
CA TYR A 11 12.04 -5.93 6.99
C TYR A 11 12.25 -7.43 7.23
N VAL A 12 13.53 -7.79 7.41
CA VAL A 12 14.01 -9.04 8.00
C VAL A 12 14.82 -8.66 9.24
N ASP A 13 14.47 -9.21 10.40
CA ASP A 13 14.98 -8.74 11.70
C ASP A 13 14.84 -7.22 11.85
N THR A 14 15.96 -6.50 11.82
CA THR A 14 16.06 -5.04 11.95
C THR A 14 16.46 -4.36 10.64
N THR A 15 16.67 -5.13 9.57
CA THR A 15 17.18 -4.65 8.28
C THR A 15 16.03 -4.47 7.29
N GLN A 16 15.96 -3.27 6.70
CA GLN A 16 15.02 -3.03 5.60
C GLN A 16 15.50 -3.79 4.35
N VAL A 17 14.58 -4.45 3.65
CA VAL A 17 14.88 -5.28 2.47
C VAL A 17 14.13 -4.79 1.24
N ASP A 18 14.65 -5.13 0.06
CA ASP A 18 13.95 -4.96 -1.21
C ASP A 18 12.92 -6.09 -1.38
N PRO A 19 11.60 -5.79 -1.39
CA PRO A 19 10.56 -6.79 -1.53
C PRO A 19 10.54 -7.49 -2.90
N PHE A 20 11.21 -6.94 -3.93
CA PHE A 20 11.32 -7.59 -5.23
C PHE A 20 12.48 -8.59 -5.30
N ALA A 21 13.41 -8.53 -4.35
CA ALA A 21 14.60 -9.38 -4.32
C ALA A 21 14.49 -10.56 -3.33
N GLN A 22 13.66 -10.44 -2.30
CA GLN A 22 13.51 -11.46 -1.25
C GLN A 22 12.21 -11.32 -0.45
N ASN A 23 11.90 -12.35 0.34
CA ASN A 23 10.80 -12.33 1.31
C ASN A 23 11.12 -11.44 2.52
N TRP A 24 10.08 -11.03 3.25
CA TRP A 24 10.16 -10.26 4.49
C TRP A 24 9.41 -10.95 5.64
N TRP A 25 9.68 -10.54 6.88
CA TRP A 25 9.02 -11.09 8.08
C TRP A 25 7.98 -10.15 8.65
N TRP A 26 8.24 -8.85 8.55
CA TRP A 26 7.32 -7.82 9.00
C TRP A 26 7.46 -6.57 8.14
N ALA A 27 6.46 -5.70 8.22
CA ALA A 27 6.43 -4.43 7.51
C ALA A 27 6.11 -3.28 8.45
N LYS A 28 6.66 -2.10 8.14
CA LYS A 28 6.36 -0.84 8.82
C LYS A 28 5.58 0.07 7.87
N ILE A 29 4.40 0.49 8.29
CA ILE A 29 3.64 1.54 7.61
C ILE A 29 3.98 2.87 8.28
N LEU A 30 4.52 3.79 7.49
CA LEU A 30 4.82 5.16 7.88
C LEU A 30 3.72 6.05 7.30
N LEU A 31 3.05 6.81 8.15
CA LEU A 31 2.07 7.80 7.71
C LEU A 31 2.75 9.15 7.62
N ASP A 32 2.38 9.91 6.60
CA ASP A 32 2.86 11.26 6.44
C ASP A 32 2.44 12.16 7.63
N GLY A 33 3.24 13.19 7.94
CA GLY A 33 2.94 14.15 9.00
C GLY A 33 1.60 14.88 8.80
N GLU A 34 1.21 15.09 7.55
CA GLU A 34 -0.06 15.70 7.16
C GLU A 34 -1.15 14.66 6.82
N PHE A 35 -0.97 13.39 7.18
CA PHE A 35 -1.95 12.32 6.90
C PHE A 35 -3.34 12.64 7.46
N ALA A 36 -3.42 13.42 8.54
CA ALA A 36 -4.68 13.94 9.08
C ALA A 36 -5.50 14.77 8.07
N ASN A 37 -4.85 15.34 7.06
CA ASN A 37 -5.45 16.12 5.98
C ASN A 37 -5.71 15.31 4.70
N CYS A 38 -5.34 14.01 4.68
CA CYS A 38 -5.62 13.15 3.54
C CYS A 38 -7.14 12.99 3.33
N PRO A 39 -7.67 13.22 2.11
CA PRO A 39 -9.11 13.07 1.86
C PRO A 39 -9.57 11.61 1.88
N ASN A 40 -8.69 10.66 1.52
CA ASN A 40 -8.99 9.23 1.51
C ASN A 40 -8.11 8.41 2.46
N LYS A 41 -8.15 8.73 3.76
CA LYS A 41 -7.36 8.03 4.80
C LYS A 41 -7.56 6.52 4.78
N LYS A 42 -8.82 6.08 4.66
CA LYS A 42 -9.15 4.65 4.68
C LYS A 42 -8.58 3.92 3.47
N GLY A 43 -8.65 4.52 2.28
CA GLY A 43 -8.03 3.97 1.09
C GLY A 43 -6.52 3.88 1.22
N VAL A 44 -5.86 4.93 1.71
CA VAL A 44 -4.40 4.91 1.96
C VAL A 44 -4.00 3.80 2.94
N ILE A 45 -4.67 3.67 4.09
CA ILE A 45 -4.34 2.57 5.03
C ILE A 45 -4.55 1.21 4.37
N GLY A 46 -5.63 1.03 3.61
CA GLY A 46 -5.88 -0.20 2.88
C GLY A 46 -4.80 -0.49 1.81
N HIS A 47 -4.34 0.54 1.10
CA HIS A 47 -3.29 0.47 0.10
C HIS A 47 -1.95 0.05 0.70
N GLU A 48 -1.53 0.69 1.80
CA GLU A 48 -0.32 0.31 2.52
C GLU A 48 -0.40 -1.12 3.06
N MET A 49 -1.56 -1.53 3.58
CA MET A 49 -1.77 -2.94 3.96
C MET A 49 -1.68 -3.89 2.76
N GLY A 50 -2.08 -3.47 1.56
CA GLY A 50 -1.88 -4.24 0.34
C GLY A 50 -0.40 -4.50 0.05
N HIS A 51 0.46 -3.49 0.25
CA HIS A 51 1.92 -3.68 0.15
C HIS A 51 2.46 -4.64 1.22
N VAL A 52 1.93 -4.62 2.44
CA VAL A 52 2.30 -5.59 3.49
C VAL A 52 2.02 -7.02 3.05
N PHE A 53 0.92 -7.24 2.32
CA PHE A 53 0.54 -8.52 1.75
C PHE A 53 1.20 -8.84 0.39
N GLY A 54 2.12 -7.98 -0.09
CA GLY A 54 2.90 -8.22 -1.30
C GLY A 54 2.28 -7.73 -2.60
N LEU A 55 1.17 -6.97 -2.56
CA LEU A 55 0.63 -6.34 -3.75
C LEU A 55 1.48 -5.13 -4.17
N ALA A 56 1.75 -5.02 -5.47
CA ALA A 56 2.44 -3.89 -6.06
C ALA A 56 1.47 -2.78 -6.51
N HIS A 57 1.99 -1.59 -6.82
CA HIS A 57 1.20 -0.52 -7.40
C HIS A 57 0.57 -0.92 -8.74
N VAL A 58 -0.59 -0.35 -9.03
CA VAL A 58 -1.20 -0.34 -10.37
C VAL A 58 -1.48 1.08 -10.85
N SER A 59 -1.70 1.24 -12.16
CA SER A 59 -2.01 2.53 -12.79
C SER A 59 -3.50 2.86 -12.84
N THR A 60 -4.38 1.93 -12.46
CA THR A 60 -5.84 2.07 -12.60
C THR A 60 -6.44 2.71 -11.35
N SER A 61 -7.01 3.91 -11.48
CA SER A 61 -7.55 4.69 -10.34
C SER A 61 -8.75 4.08 -9.61
N THR A 62 -9.30 2.97 -10.12
CA THR A 62 -10.39 2.23 -9.49
C THR A 62 -9.90 1.10 -8.60
N SER A 63 -8.61 0.75 -8.60
CA SER A 63 -8.03 -0.26 -7.70
C SER A 63 -7.56 0.37 -6.39
N LEU A 64 -7.56 -0.42 -5.32
CA LEU A 64 -7.00 0.00 -4.03
C LEU A 64 -5.49 0.23 -4.13
N MET A 65 -4.79 -0.54 -4.95
CA MET A 65 -3.34 -0.43 -5.20
C MET A 65 -2.94 0.68 -6.18
N TYR A 66 -3.86 1.58 -6.54
CA TYR A 66 -3.53 2.74 -7.35
C TYR A 66 -2.53 3.66 -6.62
N THR A 67 -1.42 4.03 -7.27
CA THR A 67 -0.38 4.89 -6.66
C THR A 67 -0.91 6.24 -6.17
N GLY A 68 -2.01 6.74 -6.76
CA GLY A 68 -2.68 7.98 -6.35
C GLY A 68 -3.89 7.78 -5.43
N ILE A 69 -3.97 6.68 -4.67
CA ILE A 69 -5.16 6.28 -3.87
C ILE A 69 -5.71 7.39 -2.97
N GLY A 70 -4.83 8.25 -2.43
CA GLY A 70 -5.23 9.35 -1.55
C GLY A 70 -6.16 10.36 -2.21
N SER A 71 -6.18 10.44 -3.54
CA SER A 71 -7.03 11.36 -4.32
C SER A 71 -8.26 10.68 -4.93
N THR A 72 -8.56 9.43 -4.56
CA THR A 72 -9.73 8.68 -5.06
C THR A 72 -10.77 8.48 -3.97
N ASN A 73 -11.91 7.86 -4.34
CA ASN A 73 -12.94 7.43 -3.38
C ASN A 73 -12.89 5.91 -3.09
N VAL A 74 -11.84 5.21 -3.56
CA VAL A 74 -11.69 3.77 -3.35
C VAL A 74 -11.24 3.52 -1.92
N THR A 75 -12.01 2.73 -1.17
CA THR A 75 -11.78 2.49 0.27
C THR A 75 -11.78 1.02 0.66
N ARG A 76 -11.85 0.13 -0.33
CA ARG A 76 -11.90 -1.33 -0.18
C ARG A 76 -11.17 -1.99 -1.35
N ALA A 77 -10.66 -3.20 -1.12
CA ALA A 77 -10.11 -4.03 -2.18
C ALA A 77 -11.15 -4.27 -3.27
N THR A 78 -10.73 -4.10 -4.51
CA THR A 78 -11.54 -4.32 -5.71
C THR A 78 -11.22 -5.68 -6.32
N LYS A 79 -11.84 -5.99 -7.47
CA LYS A 79 -11.63 -7.29 -8.10
C LYS A 79 -10.14 -7.55 -8.40
N ASP A 80 -9.45 -6.58 -8.98
CA ASP A 80 -8.03 -6.68 -9.33
C ASP A 80 -7.15 -6.95 -8.09
N ASP A 81 -7.40 -6.21 -7.00
CA ASP A 81 -6.68 -6.38 -5.73
C ASP A 81 -6.95 -7.78 -5.11
N ASN A 82 -8.21 -8.24 -5.16
CA ASN A 82 -8.61 -9.56 -4.65
C ASN A 82 -8.07 -10.71 -5.50
N ASP A 83 -8.05 -10.56 -6.83
CA ASP A 83 -7.46 -11.56 -7.73
C ASP A 83 -5.94 -11.65 -7.48
N GLY A 84 -5.27 -10.50 -7.30
CA GLY A 84 -3.85 -10.44 -7.00
C GLY A 84 -3.49 -11.13 -5.68
N ILE A 85 -4.25 -10.90 -4.61
CA ILE A 85 -3.95 -11.54 -3.31
C ILE A 85 -4.23 -13.05 -3.34
N ASN A 86 -5.31 -13.49 -4.00
CA ASN A 86 -5.63 -14.91 -4.17
C ASN A 86 -4.68 -15.64 -5.13
N PHE A 87 -3.90 -14.91 -5.92
CA PHE A 87 -2.81 -15.49 -6.71
C PHE A 87 -1.56 -15.74 -5.86
N LEU A 88 -1.30 -14.89 -4.86
CA LEU A 88 -0.16 -15.01 -3.96
C LEU A 88 -0.35 -16.07 -2.87
N TYR A 89 -1.59 -16.29 -2.41
CA TYR A 89 -1.95 -17.18 -1.29
C TYR A 89 -3.23 -17.96 -1.57
#